data_AF-A0AAD5E359-F1
#
_entry.id   AF-A0AAD5E359-F1
#
_cell.length_a   1.000
_cell.length_b   1.000
_cell.length_c   1.000
_cell.angle_alpha   90.00
_cell.angle_beta   90.00
_cell.angle_gamma   90.00
#
_symmetry.space_group_name_H-M   'P 1'
#
loop_
_entity.id
_entity.type
_entity.pdbx_description
1 polymer ?
#
loop_
_entity_poly.entity_id
_entity_poly.type
_entity_poly.pdbx_seq_one_letter_code
_entity_poly.pdbx_strand_id
1 'polypeptide(L)'
;MQVSSSKENRAAEIDQCLNLLSPSSSDESKFTALLILPRLLDSNDHATIQRVFDKMNFKFIERLMKSKKTAEVPETVMQEIAVNILSYFSTVESLTSSEQLIARIPTLSLCIKPRDATDITKDVLMTLMRLAKSDSALQAILDKQVLSRILILLGDDASREEQDLAKHIIILVYGSAFNRLEQSNSTDLKTSLIESLKYSLIPTLSSTLRVRQDTSKFIAVDILHRVFNECPTNIVKELEKEEKQRFDIWIESIRSGVRQVLTSKTVSDRRDHAFSLIAVLLRHIGPRWLFSTLEKSASISPSPTTPRQAEKRPATTSVEKPMASDEASIDARFPALLIQLASLEIRLILDDLGGEKDVKAIEADPSSDRSVAMLPMFYQMIESAILYLTSDDLALEGTDIDLIFKIRQILTELFKAIIDFLNDTFSRTDQQDIFDDIVVLASVRLLAIWIEEDDSLNNDMSSKTMTMVETFREQEL
;
A
#
# COMPACT_ATOMS: atom_id res chain seq x y z
N MET A 1 15.56 -54.85 7.79
CA MET A 1 14.51 -55.55 7.02
C MET A 1 13.07 -55.13 7.35
N GLN A 2 12.80 -54.30 8.39
CA GLN A 2 11.42 -53.87 8.73
C GLN A 2 10.96 -52.54 8.08
N VAL A 3 11.86 -51.76 7.46
CA VAL A 3 11.50 -50.45 6.86
C VAL A 3 10.91 -50.60 5.44
N SER A 4 11.22 -51.68 4.74
CA SER A 4 10.75 -51.93 3.37
C SER A 4 9.27 -52.36 3.30
N SER A 5 8.80 -53.19 4.23
CA SER A 5 7.40 -53.67 4.22
C SER A 5 6.37 -52.58 4.55
N SER A 6 6.75 -51.59 5.36
CA SER A 6 5.88 -50.46 5.70
C SER A 6 5.68 -49.51 4.52
N LYS A 7 6.73 -49.28 3.70
CA LYS A 7 6.65 -48.44 2.50
C LYS A 7 5.86 -49.11 1.38
N GLU A 8 6.04 -50.41 1.16
CA GLU A 8 5.28 -51.17 0.17
C GLU A 8 3.78 -51.24 0.51
N ASN A 9 3.43 -51.47 1.79
CA ASN A 9 2.04 -51.42 2.24
C ASN A 9 1.41 -50.03 2.05
N ARG A 10 2.14 -48.96 2.39
CA ARG A 10 1.68 -47.58 2.21
C ARG A 10 1.46 -47.24 0.72
N ALA A 11 2.34 -47.70 -0.16
CA ALA A 11 2.17 -47.51 -1.61
C ALA A 11 0.93 -48.24 -2.15
N ALA A 12 0.66 -49.46 -1.66
CA ALA A 12 -0.53 -50.21 -2.02
C ALA A 12 -1.83 -49.54 -1.52
N GLU A 13 -1.83 -48.99 -0.31
CA GLU A 13 -2.96 -48.23 0.25
C GLU A 13 -3.23 -46.95 -0.56
N ILE A 14 -2.18 -46.23 -0.98
CA ILE A 14 -2.31 -45.08 -1.88
C ILE A 14 -2.95 -45.51 -3.21
N ASP A 15 -2.50 -46.62 -3.80
CA ASP A 15 -3.10 -47.13 -5.04
C ASP A 15 -4.57 -47.51 -4.89
N GLN A 16 -4.96 -48.06 -3.74
CA GLN A 16 -6.36 -48.31 -3.42
C GLN A 16 -7.16 -47.00 -3.34
N CYS A 17 -6.63 -45.96 -2.67
CA CYS A 17 -7.26 -44.64 -2.64
C CYS A 17 -7.41 -44.03 -4.04
N LEU A 18 -6.38 -44.16 -4.89
CA LEU A 18 -6.42 -43.63 -6.26
C LEU A 18 -7.47 -44.35 -7.13
N ASN A 19 -7.69 -45.65 -6.92
CA ASN A 19 -8.76 -46.39 -7.59
C ASN A 19 -10.15 -45.90 -7.13
N LEU A 20 -10.32 -45.62 -5.84
CA LEU A 20 -11.55 -45.05 -5.30
C LEU A 20 -11.81 -43.62 -5.80
N LEU A 21 -10.78 -42.88 -6.21
CA LEU A 21 -10.89 -41.54 -6.80
C LEU A 21 -11.24 -41.54 -8.30
N SER A 22 -11.33 -42.72 -8.93
CA SER A 22 -11.65 -42.83 -10.36
C SER A 22 -12.96 -42.11 -10.71
N PRO A 23 -13.09 -41.53 -11.92
CA PRO A 23 -14.31 -40.84 -12.32
C PRO A 23 -15.58 -41.70 -12.19
N SER A 24 -15.46 -43.01 -12.42
CA SER A 24 -16.52 -44.02 -12.33
C SER A 24 -16.93 -44.41 -10.92
N SER A 25 -16.15 -44.06 -9.90
CA SER A 25 -16.45 -44.40 -8.50
C SER A 25 -17.60 -43.55 -7.93
N SER A 26 -18.29 -44.06 -6.90
CA SER A 26 -19.33 -43.30 -6.20
C SER A 26 -18.74 -42.10 -5.43
N ASP A 27 -19.58 -41.11 -5.11
CA ASP A 27 -19.13 -39.92 -4.38
C ASP A 27 -18.70 -40.26 -2.95
N GLU A 28 -19.35 -41.24 -2.30
CA GLU A 28 -18.98 -41.75 -0.96
C GLU A 28 -17.61 -42.43 -1.00
N SER A 29 -17.32 -43.18 -2.06
CA SER A 29 -16.02 -43.83 -2.26
C SER A 29 -14.92 -42.80 -2.43
N LYS A 30 -15.16 -41.78 -3.26
CA LYS A 30 -14.23 -40.66 -3.47
C LYS A 30 -14.02 -39.88 -2.17
N PHE A 31 -15.08 -39.57 -1.44
CA PHE A 31 -15.02 -38.86 -0.16
C PHE A 31 -14.20 -39.63 0.87
N THR A 32 -14.44 -40.94 1.00
CA THR A 32 -13.66 -41.82 1.90
C THR A 32 -12.18 -41.81 1.53
N ALA A 33 -11.85 -41.88 0.24
CA ALA A 33 -10.47 -41.80 -0.21
C ALA A 33 -9.80 -40.47 0.16
N LEU A 34 -10.49 -39.34 0.00
CA LEU A 34 -9.95 -38.01 0.35
C LEU A 34 -9.73 -37.80 1.86
N LEU A 35 -10.46 -38.51 2.72
CA LEU A 35 -10.23 -38.49 4.17
C LEU A 35 -8.99 -39.28 4.59
N ILE A 36 -8.68 -40.36 3.87
CA ILE A 36 -7.56 -41.24 4.17
C ILE A 36 -6.27 -40.70 3.55
N LEU A 37 -6.35 -40.18 2.33
CA LEU A 37 -5.21 -39.81 1.50
C LEU A 37 -4.21 -38.87 2.22
N PRO A 38 -4.60 -37.79 2.91
CA PRO A 38 -3.65 -36.91 3.60
C PRO A 38 -2.79 -37.63 4.66
N ARG A 39 -3.32 -38.69 5.30
CA ARG A 39 -2.57 -39.49 6.28
C ARG A 39 -1.55 -40.42 5.63
N LEU A 40 -1.76 -40.75 4.35
CA LEU A 40 -0.90 -41.62 3.57
C LEU A 40 0.18 -40.85 2.82
N LEU A 41 0.11 -39.52 2.70
CA LEU A 41 1.12 -38.75 1.99
C LEU A 41 2.24 -38.27 2.93
N ASP A 42 3.47 -38.25 2.41
CA ASP A 42 4.63 -37.64 3.05
C ASP A 42 4.93 -36.33 2.31
N SER A 43 5.01 -35.22 3.04
CA SER A 43 5.23 -33.88 2.46
C SER A 43 6.54 -33.76 1.68
N ASN A 44 7.52 -34.63 1.96
CA ASN A 44 8.81 -34.64 1.28
C ASN A 44 8.83 -35.56 0.05
N ASP A 45 7.80 -36.39 -0.16
CA ASP A 45 7.72 -37.30 -1.29
C ASP A 45 6.97 -36.65 -2.47
N HIS A 46 7.62 -35.67 -3.09
CA HIS A 46 7.07 -34.93 -4.22
C HIS A 46 6.66 -35.83 -5.40
N ALA A 47 7.33 -36.97 -5.60
CA ALA A 47 7.00 -37.92 -6.66
C ALA A 47 5.64 -38.60 -6.43
N THR A 48 5.39 -39.04 -5.20
CA THR A 48 4.09 -39.60 -4.82
C THR A 48 2.99 -38.54 -4.86
N ILE A 49 3.27 -37.30 -4.45
CA ILE A 49 2.31 -36.20 -4.52
C ILE A 49 1.94 -35.90 -5.99
N GLN A 50 2.93 -35.83 -6.89
CA GLN A 50 2.68 -35.66 -8.32
C GLN A 50 1.81 -36.80 -8.88
N ARG A 51 2.12 -38.05 -8.54
CA ARG A 51 1.31 -39.20 -8.97
C ARG A 51 -0.15 -39.11 -8.50
N VAL A 52 -0.37 -38.64 -7.28
CA VAL A 52 -1.71 -38.46 -6.72
C VAL A 52 -2.43 -37.30 -7.39
N PHE A 53 -1.72 -36.21 -7.66
CA PHE A 53 -2.22 -35.07 -8.40
C PHE A 53 -2.71 -35.47 -9.80
N ASP A 54 -1.90 -36.22 -10.55
CA ASP A 54 -2.21 -36.63 -11.92
C ASP A 54 -3.47 -37.50 -12.03
N LYS A 55 -3.76 -38.29 -10.99
CA LYS A 55 -4.96 -39.15 -10.91
C LYS A 55 -6.14 -38.50 -10.18
N MET A 56 -5.99 -37.26 -9.71
CA MET A 56 -7.01 -36.58 -8.91
C MET A 56 -8.23 -36.21 -9.78
N ASN A 57 -9.42 -36.39 -9.22
CA ASN A 57 -10.65 -35.94 -9.87
C ASN A 57 -10.99 -34.49 -9.50
N PHE A 58 -10.37 -33.53 -10.20
CA PHE A 58 -10.56 -32.08 -9.92
C PHE A 58 -12.00 -31.58 -10.11
N LYS A 59 -12.83 -32.26 -10.92
CA LYS A 59 -14.26 -31.95 -11.03
C LYS A 59 -15.01 -32.30 -9.75
N PHE A 60 -14.63 -33.41 -9.10
CA PHE A 60 -15.18 -33.78 -7.80
C PHE A 60 -14.74 -32.81 -6.71
N ILE A 61 -13.47 -32.40 -6.69
CA ILE A 61 -12.96 -31.37 -5.76
C ILE A 61 -13.71 -30.04 -5.93
N GLU A 62 -13.91 -29.60 -7.17
CA GLU A 62 -14.68 -28.38 -7.46
C GLU A 62 -16.13 -28.48 -6.98
N ARG A 63 -16.76 -29.64 -7.18
CA ARG A 63 -18.11 -29.89 -6.65
C ARG A 63 -18.15 -29.83 -5.13
N LEU A 64 -17.17 -30.43 -4.43
CA LEU A 64 -17.10 -30.39 -2.97
C LEU A 64 -17.04 -28.96 -2.42
N MET A 65 -16.25 -28.08 -3.04
CA MET A 65 -16.18 -26.66 -2.65
C MET A 65 -17.53 -25.93 -2.85
N LYS A 66 -18.25 -26.26 -3.93
CA LYS A 66 -19.55 -25.66 -4.29
C LYS A 66 -20.75 -26.32 -3.61
N SER A 67 -20.55 -27.47 -2.96
CA SER A 67 -21.63 -28.23 -2.34
C SER A 67 -22.32 -27.40 -1.28
N LYS A 68 -23.66 -27.38 -1.33
CA LYS A 68 -24.49 -26.89 -0.24
C LYS A 68 -24.76 -28.04 0.72
N LYS A 69 -25.14 -27.71 1.96
CA LYS A 69 -25.51 -28.68 3.02
C LYS A 69 -26.31 -29.86 2.44
N THR A 70 -25.78 -31.07 2.58
CA THR A 70 -26.52 -32.30 2.32
C THR A 70 -27.09 -32.85 3.64
N ALA A 71 -27.96 -33.85 3.58
CA ALA A 71 -28.56 -34.45 4.77
C ALA A 71 -27.51 -35.17 5.66
N GLU A 72 -26.36 -35.57 5.09
CA GLU A 72 -25.39 -36.47 5.73
C GLU A 72 -24.07 -35.81 6.10
N VAL A 73 -23.60 -34.80 5.34
CA VAL A 73 -22.32 -34.13 5.60
C VAL A 73 -22.48 -32.61 5.60
N PRO A 74 -22.01 -31.90 6.64
CA PRO A 74 -22.02 -30.44 6.68
C PRO A 74 -21.22 -29.83 5.51
N GLU A 75 -21.70 -28.69 4.99
CA GLU A 75 -21.01 -27.92 3.94
C GLU A 75 -19.55 -27.62 4.30
N THR A 76 -19.30 -27.22 5.55
CA THR A 76 -17.98 -26.84 6.05
C THR A 76 -16.98 -27.99 5.93
N VAL A 77 -17.37 -29.21 6.27
CA VAL A 77 -16.50 -30.40 6.19
C VAL A 77 -16.14 -30.72 4.75
N MET A 78 -17.09 -30.58 3.81
CA MET A 78 -16.82 -30.79 2.38
C MET A 78 -15.85 -29.74 1.82
N GLN A 79 -16.04 -28.47 2.20
CA GLN A 79 -15.15 -27.38 1.81
C GLN A 79 -13.75 -27.57 2.40
N GLU A 80 -13.65 -27.91 3.68
CA GLU A 80 -12.39 -28.14 4.39
C GLU A 80 -11.56 -29.24 3.74
N ILE A 81 -12.15 -30.40 3.44
CA ILE A 81 -11.44 -31.50 2.77
C ILE A 81 -10.92 -31.04 1.40
N ALA A 82 -11.75 -30.39 0.60
CA ALA A 82 -11.38 -29.93 -0.74
C ALA A 82 -10.24 -28.90 -0.70
N VAL A 83 -10.35 -27.90 0.20
CA VAL A 83 -9.35 -26.84 0.37
C VAL A 83 -8.04 -27.41 0.90
N ASN A 84 -8.08 -28.32 1.88
CA ASN A 84 -6.87 -28.93 2.45
C ASN A 84 -6.08 -29.71 1.39
N ILE A 85 -6.76 -30.43 0.50
CA ILE A 85 -6.10 -31.15 -0.59
C ILE A 85 -5.44 -30.19 -1.59
N LEU A 86 -6.14 -29.11 -1.98
CA LEU A 86 -5.58 -28.10 -2.88
C LEU A 86 -4.42 -27.33 -2.24
N SER A 87 -4.55 -26.98 -0.95
CA SER A 87 -3.49 -26.36 -0.15
C SER A 87 -2.27 -27.28 -0.08
N TYR A 88 -2.47 -28.58 0.14
CA TYR A 88 -1.39 -29.55 0.15
C TYR A 88 -0.67 -29.64 -1.21
N PHE A 89 -1.40 -29.70 -2.32
CA PHE A 89 -0.79 -29.68 -3.66
C PHE A 89 -0.03 -28.39 -3.94
N SER A 90 -0.50 -27.25 -3.45
CA SER A 90 0.18 -25.95 -3.62
C SER A 90 1.54 -25.86 -2.91
N THR A 91 1.85 -26.79 -1.99
CA THR A 91 3.17 -26.84 -1.34
C THR A 91 4.27 -27.36 -2.25
N VAL A 92 3.91 -28.06 -3.33
CA VAL A 92 4.86 -28.61 -4.31
C VAL A 92 5.03 -27.60 -5.44
N GLU A 93 6.23 -27.01 -5.54
CA GLU A 93 6.51 -25.93 -6.48
C GLU A 93 6.20 -26.29 -7.94
N SER A 94 6.52 -27.52 -8.38
CA SER A 94 6.23 -28.00 -9.74
C SER A 94 4.74 -28.00 -10.08
N LEU A 95 3.85 -28.10 -9.08
CA LEU A 95 2.40 -28.13 -9.27
C LEU A 95 1.77 -26.73 -9.30
N THR A 96 2.44 -25.72 -8.74
CA THR A 96 1.87 -24.36 -8.61
C THR A 96 1.55 -23.68 -9.94
N SER A 97 2.19 -24.10 -11.03
CA SER A 97 1.94 -23.59 -12.39
C SER A 97 0.98 -24.48 -13.21
N SER A 98 0.38 -25.50 -12.59
CA SER A 98 -0.52 -26.42 -13.29
C SER A 98 -1.88 -25.77 -13.61
N GLU A 99 -2.39 -26.03 -14.82
CA GLU A 99 -3.69 -25.53 -15.27
C GLU A 99 -4.83 -26.00 -14.34
N GLN A 100 -4.73 -27.21 -13.78
CA GLN A 100 -5.73 -27.75 -12.88
C GLN A 100 -5.87 -26.93 -11.59
N LEU A 101 -4.77 -26.48 -10.96
CA LEU A 101 -4.86 -25.63 -9.76
C LEU A 101 -5.34 -24.23 -10.11
N ILE A 102 -4.81 -23.64 -11.18
CA ILE A 102 -5.17 -22.29 -11.62
C ILE A 102 -6.67 -22.20 -11.95
N ALA A 103 -7.20 -23.20 -12.64
CA ALA A 103 -8.63 -23.29 -12.97
C ALA A 103 -9.55 -23.45 -11.75
N ARG A 104 -9.02 -23.65 -10.54
CA ARG A 104 -9.80 -23.71 -9.28
C ARG A 104 -9.77 -22.41 -8.49
N ILE A 105 -8.91 -21.44 -8.82
CA ILE A 105 -8.82 -20.14 -8.12
C ILE A 105 -10.19 -19.46 -7.97
N PRO A 106 -11.05 -19.37 -9.00
CA PRO A 106 -12.38 -18.78 -8.86
C PRO A 106 -13.31 -19.53 -7.91
N THR A 107 -13.12 -20.84 -7.72
CA THR A 107 -13.95 -21.62 -6.79
C THR A 107 -13.39 -21.56 -5.37
N LEU A 108 -12.06 -21.57 -5.21
CA LEU A 108 -11.40 -21.34 -3.92
C LEU A 108 -11.82 -20.00 -3.31
N SER A 109 -11.90 -18.94 -4.12
CA SER A 109 -12.29 -17.62 -3.63
C SER A 109 -13.72 -17.56 -3.07
N LEU A 110 -14.61 -18.48 -3.47
CA LEU A 110 -15.98 -18.58 -2.92
C LEU A 110 -16.00 -19.15 -1.50
N CYS A 111 -14.93 -19.84 -1.09
CA CYS A 111 -14.79 -20.37 0.26
C CYS A 111 -14.30 -19.30 1.26
N ILE A 112 -13.84 -18.14 0.78
CA ILE A 112 -13.40 -17.02 1.63
C ILE A 112 -14.61 -16.40 2.34
N LYS A 113 -14.59 -16.43 3.67
CA LYS A 113 -15.61 -15.86 4.56
C LYS A 113 -14.92 -15.13 5.72
N PRO A 114 -15.35 -13.91 6.09
CA PRO A 114 -14.82 -13.22 7.27
C PRO A 114 -15.25 -13.91 8.57
N ARG A 115 -14.40 -13.88 9.60
CA ARG A 115 -14.57 -14.63 10.87
C ARG A 115 -14.82 -16.10 10.62
N ASP A 116 -14.02 -16.68 9.74
CA ASP A 116 -14.06 -18.11 9.59
C ASP A 116 -13.63 -18.76 10.90
N ALA A 117 -14.54 -19.54 11.49
CA ALA A 117 -14.24 -20.33 12.68
C ALA A 117 -13.41 -21.58 12.33
N THR A 118 -13.28 -21.87 11.03
CA THR A 118 -12.43 -22.93 10.47
C THR A 118 -11.18 -22.32 9.86
N ASP A 119 -10.18 -23.15 9.55
CA ASP A 119 -8.96 -22.69 8.86
C ASP A 119 -9.15 -22.53 7.33
N ILE A 120 -10.37 -22.66 6.80
CA ILE A 120 -10.64 -22.67 5.36
C ILE A 120 -10.21 -21.36 4.70
N THR A 121 -10.65 -20.20 5.21
CA THR A 121 -10.25 -18.89 4.65
C THR A 121 -8.73 -18.75 4.65
N LYS A 122 -8.07 -19.11 5.75
CA LYS A 122 -6.61 -19.04 5.88
C LYS A 122 -5.90 -19.93 4.87
N ASP A 123 -6.34 -21.18 4.74
CA ASP A 123 -5.76 -22.13 3.79
C ASP A 123 -5.98 -21.70 2.34
N VAL A 124 -7.14 -21.13 2.02
CA VAL A 124 -7.39 -20.53 0.71
C VAL A 124 -6.41 -19.40 0.43
N LEU A 125 -6.26 -18.43 1.34
CA LEU A 125 -5.34 -17.30 1.14
C LEU A 125 -3.89 -17.77 0.96
N MET A 126 -3.43 -18.70 1.81
CA MET A 126 -2.08 -19.28 1.67
C MET A 126 -1.90 -20.06 0.36
N THR A 127 -2.93 -20.78 -0.08
CA THR A 127 -2.93 -21.48 -1.37
C THR A 127 -2.77 -20.48 -2.51
N LEU A 128 -3.59 -19.43 -2.54
CA LEU A 128 -3.52 -18.40 -3.57
C LEU A 128 -2.17 -17.67 -3.58
N MET A 129 -1.58 -17.39 -2.42
CA MET A 129 -0.23 -16.83 -2.32
C MET A 129 0.83 -17.72 -2.96
N ARG A 130 0.76 -19.04 -2.76
CA ARG A 130 1.70 -19.99 -3.38
C ARG A 130 1.51 -20.10 -4.89
N LEU A 131 0.28 -19.93 -5.38
CA LEU A 131 -0.05 -19.97 -6.80
C LEU A 131 0.35 -18.68 -7.55
N ALA A 132 0.51 -17.55 -6.86
CA ALA A 132 0.82 -16.23 -7.42
C ALA A 132 2.24 -16.08 -8.02
N LYS A 133 2.72 -17.09 -8.76
CA LYS A 133 4.03 -17.14 -9.41
C LYS A 133 3.93 -17.10 -10.95
N SER A 134 2.81 -17.51 -11.54
CA SER A 134 2.61 -17.56 -12.99
C SER A 134 1.66 -16.47 -13.48
N ASP A 135 1.83 -16.01 -14.72
CA ASP A 135 0.95 -15.00 -15.33
C ASP A 135 -0.52 -15.43 -15.31
N SER A 136 -0.80 -16.69 -15.67
CA SER A 136 -2.16 -17.23 -15.67
C SER A 136 -2.77 -17.28 -14.26
N ALA A 137 -1.98 -17.60 -13.23
CA ALA A 137 -2.45 -17.57 -11.85
C ALA A 137 -2.71 -16.13 -11.37
N LEU A 138 -1.80 -15.20 -11.68
CA LEU A 138 -1.97 -13.79 -11.35
C LEU A 138 -3.23 -13.21 -12.00
N GLN A 139 -3.44 -13.46 -13.30
CA GLN A 139 -4.66 -13.07 -14.00
C GLN A 139 -5.92 -13.62 -13.31
N ALA A 140 -5.91 -14.90 -12.93
CA ALA A 140 -7.04 -15.52 -12.25
C ALA A 140 -7.30 -14.93 -10.85
N ILE A 141 -6.27 -14.50 -10.12
CA ILE A 141 -6.42 -13.85 -8.80
C ILE A 141 -6.87 -12.38 -8.94
N LEU A 142 -6.36 -11.68 -9.96
CA LEU A 142 -6.69 -10.29 -10.26
C LEU A 142 -8.12 -10.13 -10.83
N ASP A 143 -8.75 -11.22 -11.27
CA ASP A 143 -10.16 -11.22 -11.66
C ASP A 143 -11.03 -10.56 -10.58
N LYS A 144 -11.95 -9.70 -11.03
CA LYS A 144 -12.80 -8.87 -10.16
C LYS A 144 -13.56 -9.71 -9.12
N GLN A 145 -14.05 -10.89 -9.47
CA GLN A 145 -14.82 -11.72 -8.54
C GLN A 145 -13.92 -12.35 -7.48
N VAL A 146 -12.70 -12.72 -7.84
CA VAL A 146 -11.73 -13.29 -6.89
C VAL A 146 -11.20 -12.19 -5.97
N LEU A 147 -10.71 -11.10 -6.55
CA LEU A 147 -10.12 -10.01 -5.78
C LEU A 147 -11.13 -9.36 -4.83
N SER A 148 -12.40 -9.22 -5.23
CA SER A 148 -13.44 -8.67 -4.34
C SER A 148 -13.70 -9.54 -3.10
N ARG A 149 -13.54 -10.87 -3.19
CA ARG A 149 -13.64 -11.78 -2.03
C ARG A 149 -12.50 -11.57 -1.05
N ILE A 150 -11.28 -11.35 -1.56
CA ILE A 150 -10.10 -11.04 -0.74
C ILE A 150 -10.25 -9.67 -0.09
N LEU A 151 -10.68 -8.66 -0.86
CA LEU A 151 -10.85 -7.28 -0.36
C LEU A 151 -11.89 -7.16 0.76
N ILE A 152 -12.90 -8.04 0.79
CA ILE A 152 -13.91 -8.07 1.86
C ILE A 152 -13.28 -8.33 3.24
N LEU A 153 -12.16 -9.06 3.29
CA LEU A 153 -11.45 -9.38 4.52
C LEU A 153 -10.69 -8.19 5.11
N LEU A 154 -10.62 -7.05 4.42
CA LEU A 154 -10.00 -5.84 4.97
C LEU A 154 -10.92 -5.07 5.92
N GLY A 155 -12.22 -5.40 5.97
CA GLY A 155 -13.19 -4.79 6.87
C GLY A 155 -13.10 -5.27 8.32
N ASP A 156 -13.75 -4.57 9.25
CA ASP A 156 -13.76 -4.93 10.70
C ASP A 156 -14.52 -6.23 11.02
N ASP A 157 -15.26 -6.73 10.03
CA ASP A 157 -15.90 -8.02 10.15
C ASP A 157 -14.85 -9.13 10.19
N ALA A 158 -13.70 -9.01 9.52
CA ALA A 158 -12.66 -10.02 9.57
C ALA A 158 -11.83 -9.98 10.87
N SER A 159 -11.24 -11.12 11.23
CA SER A 159 -10.24 -11.21 12.30
C SER A 159 -8.94 -10.52 11.87
N ARG A 160 -8.09 -10.18 12.85
CA ARG A 160 -6.79 -9.54 12.59
C ARG A 160 -5.87 -10.41 11.72
N GLU A 161 -5.86 -11.72 11.96
CA GLU A 161 -5.06 -12.66 11.16
C GLU A 161 -5.55 -12.73 9.70
N GLU A 162 -6.87 -12.77 9.48
CA GLU A 162 -7.46 -12.71 8.13
C GLU A 162 -7.13 -11.39 7.43
N GLN A 163 -7.20 -10.26 8.14
CA GLN A 163 -6.83 -8.94 7.61
C GLN A 163 -5.35 -8.90 7.19
N ASP A 164 -4.45 -9.42 8.02
CA ASP A 164 -3.02 -9.45 7.75
C ASP A 164 -2.69 -10.36 6.55
N LEU A 165 -3.33 -11.52 6.45
CA LEU A 165 -3.19 -12.43 5.29
C LEU A 165 -3.77 -11.81 4.01
N ALA A 166 -4.95 -11.19 4.08
CA ALA A 166 -5.58 -10.53 2.94
C ALA A 166 -4.73 -9.35 2.42
N LYS A 167 -4.18 -8.55 3.34
CA LYS A 167 -3.21 -7.51 3.01
C LYS A 167 -1.98 -8.10 2.32
N HIS A 168 -1.40 -9.17 2.88
CA HIS A 168 -0.19 -9.78 2.35
C HIS A 168 -0.39 -10.32 0.92
N ILE A 169 -1.48 -11.06 0.66
CA ILE A 169 -1.74 -11.57 -0.68
C ILE A 169 -1.99 -10.45 -1.69
N ILE A 170 -2.67 -9.37 -1.32
CA ILE A 170 -2.89 -8.23 -2.22
C ILE A 170 -1.54 -7.63 -2.63
N ILE A 171 -0.68 -7.30 -1.66
CA ILE A 171 0.64 -6.74 -1.94
C ILE A 171 1.46 -7.70 -2.80
N LEU A 172 1.49 -8.98 -2.45
CA LEU A 172 2.24 -10.01 -3.19
C LEU A 172 1.78 -10.12 -4.65
N VAL A 173 0.46 -10.17 -4.90
CA VAL A 173 -0.10 -10.35 -6.24
C VAL A 173 0.19 -9.13 -7.11
N TYR A 174 0.01 -7.92 -6.59
CA TYR A 174 0.30 -6.70 -7.35
C TYR A 174 1.79 -6.53 -7.61
N GLY A 175 2.64 -6.70 -6.59
CA GLY A 175 4.09 -6.64 -6.76
C GLY A 175 4.64 -7.70 -7.73
N SER A 176 4.13 -8.93 -7.63
CA SER A 176 4.49 -10.00 -8.58
C SER A 176 4.04 -9.66 -10.00
N ALA A 177 2.83 -9.11 -10.18
CA ALA A 177 2.35 -8.70 -11.49
C ALA A 177 3.19 -7.56 -12.10
N PHE A 178 3.56 -6.54 -11.32
CA PHE A 178 4.43 -5.46 -11.80
C PHE A 178 5.80 -5.99 -12.21
N ASN A 179 6.46 -6.78 -11.37
CA ASN A 179 7.77 -7.36 -11.64
C ASN A 179 7.73 -8.26 -12.91
N ARG A 180 6.66 -9.05 -13.07
CA ARG A 180 6.47 -9.88 -14.27
C ARG A 180 6.29 -9.06 -15.53
N LEU A 181 5.60 -7.92 -15.47
CA LEU A 181 5.45 -7.01 -16.61
C LEU A 181 6.75 -6.31 -17.01
N GLU A 182 7.65 -6.06 -16.05
CA GLU A 182 8.99 -5.55 -16.37
C GLU A 182 9.85 -6.62 -17.06
N GLN A 183 9.72 -7.88 -16.66
CA GLN A 183 10.48 -8.99 -17.24
C GLN A 183 9.87 -9.53 -18.54
N SER A 184 8.56 -9.37 -18.73
CA SER A 184 7.80 -9.98 -19.84
C SER A 184 6.67 -9.07 -20.31
N ASN A 185 6.57 -8.88 -21.64
CA ASN A 185 5.53 -8.04 -22.26
C ASN A 185 4.19 -8.78 -22.41
N SER A 186 3.68 -9.35 -21.31
CA SER A 186 2.41 -10.10 -21.27
C SER A 186 1.21 -9.14 -21.35
N THR A 187 0.58 -9.06 -22.52
CA THR A 187 -0.57 -8.15 -22.77
C THR A 187 -1.78 -8.51 -21.93
N ASP A 188 -2.04 -9.80 -21.75
CA ASP A 188 -3.20 -10.30 -21.02
C ASP A 188 -3.07 -9.99 -19.52
N LEU A 189 -1.88 -10.22 -18.94
CA LEU A 189 -1.58 -9.85 -17.56
C LEU A 189 -1.71 -8.34 -17.35
N LYS A 190 -1.17 -7.53 -18.27
CA LYS A 190 -1.28 -6.06 -18.20
C LYS A 190 -2.75 -5.63 -18.18
N THR A 191 -3.58 -6.26 -19.03
CA THR A 191 -5.01 -5.95 -19.12
C THR A 191 -5.73 -6.29 -17.82
N SER A 192 -5.55 -7.51 -17.30
CA SER A 192 -6.15 -7.92 -16.03
C SER A 192 -5.71 -7.03 -14.85
N LEU A 193 -4.44 -6.63 -14.83
CA LEU A 193 -3.89 -5.73 -13.80
C LEU A 193 -4.52 -4.33 -13.84
N ILE A 194 -4.63 -3.73 -15.03
CA ILE A 194 -5.25 -2.41 -15.17
C ILE A 194 -6.73 -2.47 -14.78
N GLU A 195 -7.45 -3.49 -15.25
CA GLU A 195 -8.86 -3.69 -14.88
C GLU A 195 -9.04 -3.90 -13.36
N SER A 196 -8.15 -4.66 -12.72
CA SER A 196 -8.23 -4.91 -11.28
C SER A 196 -7.98 -3.63 -10.46
N LEU A 197 -7.02 -2.79 -10.87
CA LEU A 197 -6.77 -1.48 -10.27
C LEU A 197 -7.98 -0.57 -10.40
N LYS A 198 -8.54 -0.48 -11.61
CA LYS A 198 -9.63 0.40 -12.03
C LYS A 198 -11.00 0.04 -11.44
N TYR A 199 -11.30 -1.23 -11.30
CA TYR A 199 -12.64 -1.70 -10.91
C TYR A 199 -12.72 -2.31 -9.51
N SER A 200 -11.58 -2.63 -8.89
CA SER A 200 -11.55 -3.33 -7.60
C SER A 200 -10.67 -2.61 -6.58
N LEU A 201 -9.35 -2.58 -6.76
CA LEU A 201 -8.42 -2.16 -5.71
C LEU A 201 -8.58 -0.67 -5.35
N ILE A 202 -8.36 0.23 -6.32
CA ILE A 202 -8.36 1.68 -6.05
C ILE A 202 -9.73 2.14 -5.56
N PRO A 203 -10.86 1.80 -6.22
CA PRO A 203 -12.19 2.21 -5.75
C PRO A 203 -12.50 1.75 -4.32
N THR A 204 -12.17 0.50 -3.98
CA THR A 204 -12.44 -0.04 -2.65
C THR A 204 -11.59 0.64 -1.59
N LEU A 205 -10.28 0.76 -1.81
CA LEU A 205 -9.38 1.35 -0.81
C LEU A 205 -9.57 2.86 -0.68
N SER A 206 -9.80 3.60 -1.77
CA SER A 206 -10.07 5.05 -1.72
C SER A 206 -11.38 5.34 -0.97
N SER A 207 -12.41 4.52 -1.17
CA SER A 207 -13.68 4.62 -0.43
C SER A 207 -13.49 4.31 1.06
N THR A 208 -12.76 3.24 1.38
CA THR A 208 -12.38 2.90 2.77
C THR A 208 -11.65 4.06 3.45
N LEU A 209 -10.67 4.67 2.79
CA LEU A 209 -9.94 5.84 3.29
C LEU A 209 -10.85 7.03 3.58
N ARG A 210 -11.85 7.27 2.73
CA ARG A 210 -12.76 8.40 2.87
C ARG A 210 -13.78 8.21 3.99
N VAL A 211 -14.35 7.02 4.10
CA VAL A 211 -15.54 6.77 4.93
C VAL A 211 -15.20 6.17 6.30
N ARG A 212 -14.24 5.24 6.37
CA ARG A 212 -14.00 4.41 7.57
C ARG A 212 -13.10 5.13 8.56
N GLN A 213 -13.23 4.85 9.85
CA GLN A 213 -12.42 5.47 10.93
C GLN A 213 -11.75 4.44 11.85
N ASP A 214 -11.82 3.18 11.47
CA ASP A 214 -11.33 2.01 12.19
C ASP A 214 -9.97 1.53 11.63
N THR A 215 -9.56 0.31 11.99
CA THR A 215 -8.32 -0.32 11.54
C THR A 215 -8.23 -0.48 10.01
N SER A 216 -9.35 -0.68 9.33
CA SER A 216 -9.38 -0.87 7.87
C SER A 216 -8.85 0.34 7.10
N LYS A 217 -9.04 1.56 7.63
CA LYS A 217 -8.47 2.78 7.05
C LYS A 217 -6.95 2.72 7.00
N PHE A 218 -6.30 2.29 8.07
CA PHE A 218 -4.85 2.21 8.14
C PHE A 218 -4.29 1.08 7.28
N ILE A 219 -4.99 -0.06 7.23
CA ILE A 219 -4.66 -1.16 6.33
C ILE A 219 -4.71 -0.70 4.87
N ALA A 220 -5.75 0.06 4.51
CA ALA A 220 -5.90 0.60 3.17
C ALA A 220 -4.80 1.62 2.80
N VAL A 221 -4.34 2.46 3.75
CA VAL A 221 -3.20 3.36 3.53
C VAL A 221 -1.92 2.56 3.23
N ASP A 222 -1.64 1.52 4.01
CA ASP A 222 -0.43 0.69 3.81
C ASP A 222 -0.47 -0.09 2.50
N ILE A 223 -1.61 -0.70 2.14
CA ILE A 223 -1.76 -1.39 0.85
C ILE A 223 -1.57 -0.42 -0.31
N LEU A 224 -2.23 0.76 -0.27
CA LEU A 224 -2.06 1.77 -1.32
C LEU A 224 -0.60 2.21 -1.43
N HIS A 225 0.05 2.49 -0.30
CA HIS A 225 1.47 2.86 -0.30
C HIS A 225 2.34 1.81 -0.98
N ARG A 226 2.24 0.54 -0.57
CA ARG A 226 3.08 -0.54 -1.11
C ARG A 226 2.80 -0.81 -2.58
N VAL A 227 1.53 -0.88 -2.96
CA VAL A 227 1.15 -1.12 -4.36
C VAL A 227 1.60 0.03 -5.26
N PHE A 228 1.37 1.29 -4.88
CA PHE A 228 1.80 2.43 -5.71
C PHE A 228 3.32 2.61 -5.71
N ASN A 229 4.03 2.24 -4.64
CA ASN A 229 5.49 2.34 -4.61
C ASN A 229 6.15 1.39 -5.61
N GLU A 230 5.59 0.19 -5.80
CA GLU A 230 6.05 -0.79 -6.78
C GLU A 230 5.41 -0.62 -8.16
N CYS A 231 4.39 0.24 -8.30
CA CYS A 231 3.68 0.45 -9.56
C CYS A 231 4.50 1.32 -10.53
N PRO A 232 4.76 0.86 -11.76
CA PRO A 232 5.37 1.68 -12.79
C PRO A 232 4.54 2.92 -13.16
N THR A 233 5.19 4.08 -13.29
CA THR A 233 4.51 5.37 -13.54
C THR A 233 3.68 5.39 -14.83
N ASN A 234 4.07 4.62 -15.85
CA ASN A 234 3.29 4.49 -17.09
C ASN A 234 1.91 3.85 -16.86
N ILE A 235 1.79 2.90 -15.91
CA ILE A 235 0.50 2.29 -15.56
C ILE A 235 -0.41 3.33 -14.90
N VAL A 236 0.12 4.16 -14.00
CA VAL A 236 -0.65 5.23 -13.35
C VAL A 236 -1.14 6.26 -14.38
N LYS A 237 -0.28 6.66 -15.31
CA LYS A 237 -0.64 7.58 -16.41
C LYS A 237 -1.70 6.97 -17.35
N GLU A 238 -1.65 5.68 -17.59
CA GLU A 238 -2.66 4.95 -18.38
C GLU A 238 -4.02 4.94 -17.66
N LEU A 239 -4.03 4.67 -16.36
CA LEU A 239 -5.24 4.74 -15.53
C LEU A 239 -5.87 6.15 -15.52
N GLU A 240 -5.05 7.18 -15.34
CA GLU A 240 -5.49 8.58 -15.37
C GLU A 240 -6.11 8.93 -16.73
N LYS A 241 -5.48 8.50 -17.83
CA LYS A 241 -5.95 8.78 -19.19
C LYS A 241 -7.27 8.07 -19.51
N GLU A 242 -7.41 6.81 -19.12
CA GLU A 242 -8.61 6.01 -19.43
C GLU A 242 -9.82 6.40 -18.59
N GLU A 243 -9.62 6.78 -17.32
CA GLU A 243 -10.70 6.95 -16.34
C GLU A 243 -10.65 8.29 -15.61
N LYS A 244 -10.24 9.35 -16.30
CA LYS A 244 -9.99 10.69 -15.73
C LYS A 244 -10.95 11.10 -14.62
N GLN A 245 -12.27 11.05 -14.87
CA GLN A 245 -13.28 11.45 -13.88
C GLN A 245 -13.28 10.58 -12.60
N ARG A 246 -13.14 9.25 -12.74
CA ARG A 246 -13.09 8.36 -11.57
C ARG A 246 -11.75 8.45 -10.87
N PHE A 247 -10.67 8.61 -11.63
CA PHE A 247 -9.33 8.81 -11.12
C PHE A 247 -9.27 10.06 -10.22
N ASP A 248 -9.82 11.18 -10.67
CA ASP A 248 -9.93 12.42 -9.88
C ASP A 248 -10.68 12.19 -8.54
N ILE A 249 -11.79 11.44 -8.58
CA ILE A 249 -12.56 11.10 -7.37
C ILE A 249 -11.74 10.20 -6.41
N TRP A 250 -10.97 9.24 -6.95
CA TRP A 250 -10.15 8.35 -6.15
C TRP A 250 -9.03 9.10 -5.45
N ILE A 251 -8.27 9.90 -6.17
CA ILE A 251 -7.14 10.65 -5.62
C ILE A 251 -7.62 11.73 -4.64
N GLU A 252 -8.79 12.33 -4.84
CA GLU A 252 -9.41 13.23 -3.86
C GLU A 252 -9.83 12.48 -2.58
N SER A 253 -10.43 11.29 -2.73
CA SER A 253 -10.83 10.45 -1.61
C SER A 253 -9.62 9.98 -0.80
N ILE A 254 -8.52 9.64 -1.47
CA ILE A 254 -7.24 9.31 -0.83
C ILE A 254 -6.68 10.54 -0.10
N ARG A 255 -6.66 11.72 -0.73
CA ARG A 255 -6.21 13.00 -0.13
C ARG A 255 -6.96 13.32 1.16
N SER A 256 -8.29 13.22 1.14
CA SER A 256 -9.12 13.41 2.35
C SER A 256 -8.80 12.36 3.42
N GLY A 257 -8.64 11.09 3.03
CA GLY A 257 -8.28 10.00 3.95
C GLY A 257 -6.93 10.20 4.64
N VAL A 258 -5.86 10.51 3.89
CA VAL A 258 -4.53 10.74 4.48
C VAL A 258 -4.49 12.01 5.33
N ARG A 259 -5.23 13.06 4.94
CA ARG A 259 -5.42 14.25 5.78
C ARG A 259 -6.02 13.88 7.13
N GLN A 260 -7.10 13.11 7.13
CA GLN A 260 -7.75 12.68 8.37
C GLN A 260 -6.77 11.87 9.24
N VAL A 261 -5.99 10.97 8.65
CA VAL A 261 -4.96 10.21 9.38
C VAL A 261 -3.92 11.14 10.01
N LEU A 262 -3.34 12.09 9.26
CA LEU A 262 -2.32 12.99 9.78
C LEU A 262 -2.84 13.99 10.83
N THR A 263 -4.11 14.38 10.77
CA THR A 263 -4.74 15.26 11.77
C THR A 263 -5.22 14.54 13.03
N SER A 264 -5.31 13.21 12.99
CA SER A 264 -5.81 12.42 14.11
C SER A 264 -4.74 12.21 15.19
N LYS A 265 -5.16 11.92 16.43
CA LYS A 265 -4.28 11.52 17.54
C LYS A 265 -3.75 10.08 17.36
N THR A 266 -3.19 9.77 16.19
CA THR A 266 -2.69 8.44 15.86
C THR A 266 -1.24 8.24 16.29
N VAL A 267 -0.88 6.97 16.53
CA VAL A 267 0.49 6.53 16.83
C VAL A 267 1.42 6.86 15.64
N SER A 268 2.69 7.18 15.92
CA SER A 268 3.76 7.53 14.95
C SER A 268 3.74 6.67 13.70
N ASP A 269 3.73 5.35 13.86
CA ASP A 269 3.92 4.41 12.75
C ASP A 269 2.80 4.53 11.70
N ARG A 270 1.56 4.82 12.13
CA ARG A 270 0.42 4.98 11.23
C ARG A 270 0.52 6.28 10.43
N ARG A 271 1.14 7.31 11.00
CA ARG A 271 1.41 8.58 10.32
C ARG A 271 2.51 8.41 9.27
N ASP A 272 3.53 7.60 9.56
CA ASP A 272 4.62 7.30 8.61
C ASP A 272 4.12 6.64 7.33
N HIS A 273 3.17 5.71 7.43
CA HIS A 273 2.54 5.12 6.24
C HIS A 273 1.74 6.16 5.43
N ALA A 274 1.09 7.13 6.09
CA ALA A 274 0.37 8.20 5.40
C ALA A 274 1.33 9.16 4.69
N PHE A 275 2.44 9.53 5.33
CA PHE A 275 3.51 10.29 4.68
C PHE A 275 4.08 9.52 3.48
N SER A 276 4.37 8.23 3.66
CA SER A 276 4.93 7.41 2.58
C SER A 276 3.98 7.33 1.38
N LEU A 277 2.68 7.18 1.62
CA LEU A 277 1.67 7.23 0.56
C LEU A 277 1.64 8.60 -0.14
N ILE A 278 1.70 9.71 0.60
CA ILE A 278 1.70 11.05 0.01
C ILE A 278 2.92 11.26 -0.90
N ALA A 279 4.12 10.90 -0.44
CA ALA A 279 5.34 11.04 -1.24
C ALA A 279 5.28 10.20 -2.53
N VAL A 280 4.76 8.97 -2.46
CA VAL A 280 4.55 8.13 -3.64
C VAL A 280 3.53 8.74 -4.61
N LEU A 281 2.44 9.31 -4.11
CA LEU A 281 1.43 9.97 -4.96
C LEU A 281 1.95 11.26 -5.60
N LEU A 282 2.76 12.05 -4.89
CA LEU A 282 3.44 13.21 -5.46
C LEU A 282 4.38 12.80 -6.61
N ARG A 283 5.06 11.66 -6.50
CA ARG A 283 5.94 11.11 -7.55
C ARG A 283 5.17 10.72 -8.81
N HIS A 284 4.00 10.08 -8.65
CA HIS A 284 3.24 9.54 -9.78
C HIS A 284 2.29 10.53 -10.43
N ILE A 285 1.59 11.32 -9.62
CA ILE A 285 0.50 12.22 -10.06
C ILE A 285 1.01 13.67 -10.18
N GLY A 286 2.04 14.02 -9.41
CA GLY A 286 2.60 15.37 -9.36
C GLY A 286 2.02 16.24 -8.24
N PRO A 287 2.68 17.38 -7.97
CA PRO A 287 2.33 18.25 -6.85
C PRO A 287 0.96 18.91 -6.97
N ARG A 288 0.46 19.12 -8.20
CA ARG A 288 -0.86 19.71 -8.46
C ARG A 288 -1.99 18.98 -7.72
N TRP A 289 -1.89 17.65 -7.57
CA TRP A 289 -2.87 16.86 -6.81
C TRP A 289 -3.07 17.35 -5.37
N LEU A 290 -1.98 17.73 -4.70
CA LEU A 290 -2.02 18.21 -3.33
C LEU A 290 -2.28 19.71 -3.27
N PHE A 291 -1.52 20.50 -4.04
CA PHE A 291 -1.45 21.95 -3.86
C PHE A 291 -2.52 22.73 -4.63
N SER A 292 -3.21 22.14 -5.60
CA SER A 292 -4.34 22.79 -6.28
C SER A 292 -5.52 23.13 -5.36
N THR A 293 -5.54 22.62 -4.12
CA THR A 293 -6.57 23.03 -3.15
C THR A 293 -6.34 24.40 -2.55
N LEU A 294 -5.12 24.94 -2.68
CA LEU A 294 -4.82 26.33 -2.36
C LEU A 294 -5.60 27.31 -3.26
N GLU A 295 -5.87 26.93 -4.51
CA GLU A 295 -6.64 27.72 -5.49
C GLU A 295 -8.15 27.75 -5.17
N LYS A 296 -8.64 26.79 -4.37
CA LYS A 296 -10.07 26.61 -4.07
C LYS A 296 -10.52 27.40 -2.84
N SER A 297 -9.61 28.00 -2.06
CA SER A 297 -9.95 28.70 -0.81
C SER A 297 -10.45 30.13 -0.99
N ALA A 298 -10.02 30.90 -2.00
CA ALA A 298 -10.46 32.30 -2.09
C ALA A 298 -11.94 32.44 -2.46
N SER A 299 -12.54 31.48 -3.17
CA SER A 299 -13.99 31.45 -3.44
C SER A 299 -14.86 31.21 -2.19
N ILE A 300 -14.24 30.86 -1.05
CA ILE A 300 -14.93 30.53 0.21
C ILE A 300 -14.74 31.64 1.27
N SER A 301 -13.86 32.62 1.03
CA SER A 301 -13.70 33.75 1.94
C SER A 301 -14.87 34.75 1.79
N PRO A 302 -15.60 35.09 2.86
CA PRO A 302 -16.56 36.18 2.79
C PRO A 302 -15.80 37.50 2.69
N SER A 303 -16.09 38.27 1.65
CA SER A 303 -15.63 39.65 1.49
C SER A 303 -15.83 40.47 2.79
N PRO A 304 -14.90 41.37 3.16
CA PRO A 304 -15.06 42.21 4.34
C PRO A 304 -16.06 43.35 4.04
N THR A 305 -17.35 43.09 4.18
CA THR A 305 -18.38 44.14 4.10
C THR A 305 -18.75 44.62 5.49
N THR A 306 -18.25 45.82 5.81
CA THR A 306 -18.84 46.90 6.64
C THR A 306 -19.65 46.53 7.90
N PRO A 307 -19.34 47.13 9.07
CA PRO A 307 -20.08 46.86 10.31
C PRO A 307 -21.49 47.45 10.22
N ARG A 308 -22.50 46.60 9.98
CA ARG A 308 -23.91 46.96 10.17
C ARG A 308 -24.39 46.51 11.55
N GLN A 309 -24.96 47.48 12.24
CA GLN A 309 -25.41 47.45 13.62
C GLN A 309 -26.32 46.25 13.94
N ALA A 310 -26.11 45.68 15.13
CA ALA A 310 -26.92 44.63 15.69
C ALA A 310 -28.31 45.15 16.08
N GLU A 311 -29.35 44.71 15.36
CA GLU A 311 -30.72 44.73 15.86
C GLU A 311 -31.19 43.30 16.17
N LYS A 312 -31.53 43.08 17.43
CA LYS A 312 -32.07 41.83 18.00
C LYS A 312 -33.53 41.64 17.57
N ARG A 313 -33.90 40.44 17.06
CA ARG A 313 -35.20 39.75 17.30
C ARG A 313 -35.25 38.34 16.65
N PRO A 314 -36.20 37.46 17.03
CA PRO A 314 -35.88 36.25 17.79
C PRO A 314 -36.01 34.93 17.01
N ALA A 315 -35.56 33.86 17.67
CA ALA A 315 -35.55 32.48 17.24
C ALA A 315 -36.84 31.99 16.58
N THR A 316 -36.71 31.39 15.41
CA THR A 316 -37.39 30.15 14.97
C THR A 316 -36.86 29.76 13.59
N THR A 317 -36.87 28.46 13.31
CA THR A 317 -36.41 27.77 12.09
C THR A 317 -34.92 27.42 12.05
N SER A 318 -34.65 26.17 12.42
CA SER A 318 -33.46 25.39 12.12
C SER A 318 -33.23 25.37 10.61
N VAL A 319 -32.30 26.20 10.15
CA VAL A 319 -31.76 26.15 8.79
C VAL A 319 -30.48 25.32 8.83
N GLU A 320 -30.48 24.23 8.07
CA GLU A 320 -29.31 23.41 7.77
C GLU A 320 -28.17 24.32 7.27
N LYS A 321 -27.03 24.27 7.95
CA LYS A 321 -25.80 24.98 7.57
C LYS A 321 -25.01 24.06 6.61
N PRO A 322 -24.43 24.57 5.50
CA PRO A 322 -23.92 23.71 4.44
C PRO A 322 -22.57 23.08 4.83
N MET A 323 -22.56 21.77 5.15
CA MET A 323 -21.34 21.01 5.47
C MET A 323 -20.25 21.08 4.38
N ALA A 324 -20.62 21.34 3.12
CA ALA A 324 -19.71 21.37 1.98
C ALA A 324 -18.69 22.54 2.01
N SER A 325 -19.03 23.69 2.61
CA SER A 325 -18.09 24.83 2.69
C SER A 325 -16.97 24.59 3.73
N ASP A 326 -17.27 23.83 4.79
CA ASP A 326 -16.32 23.57 5.86
C ASP A 326 -15.28 22.53 5.43
N GLU A 327 -15.68 21.47 4.72
CA GLU A 327 -14.75 20.44 4.22
C GLU A 327 -13.77 21.01 3.17
N ALA A 328 -14.27 21.83 2.23
CA ALA A 328 -13.42 22.49 1.24
C ALA A 328 -12.42 23.47 1.86
N SER A 329 -12.83 24.20 2.91
CA SER A 329 -11.95 25.08 3.68
C SER A 329 -10.86 24.31 4.43
N ILE A 330 -11.21 23.16 5.04
CA ILE A 330 -10.23 22.29 5.71
C ILE A 330 -9.24 21.70 4.69
N ASP A 331 -9.73 21.28 3.53
CA ASP A 331 -8.93 20.71 2.45
C ASP A 331 -7.95 21.72 1.84
N ALA A 332 -8.31 23.01 1.77
CA ALA A 332 -7.41 24.06 1.30
C ALA A 332 -6.25 24.33 2.26
N ARG A 333 -6.44 24.08 3.56
CA ARG A 333 -5.38 24.23 4.58
C ARG A 333 -4.45 23.01 4.67
N PHE A 334 -4.80 21.91 4.04
CA PHE A 334 -4.05 20.66 4.15
C PHE A 334 -2.60 20.75 3.66
N PRO A 335 -2.28 21.41 2.53
CA PRO A 335 -0.90 21.50 2.07
C PRO A 335 0.00 22.23 3.08
N ALA A 336 -0.48 23.33 3.66
CA ALA A 336 0.25 24.06 4.71
C ALA A 336 0.46 23.20 5.97
N LEU A 337 -0.54 22.43 6.38
CA LEU A 337 -0.40 21.48 7.49
C LEU A 337 0.64 20.39 7.18
N LEU A 338 0.62 19.83 5.97
CA LEU A 338 1.55 18.78 5.58
C LEU A 338 2.99 19.28 5.64
N ILE A 339 3.27 20.44 5.03
CA ILE A 339 4.60 21.06 5.04
C ILE A 339 5.03 21.33 6.49
N GLN A 340 4.13 21.83 7.34
CA GLN A 340 4.43 22.04 8.76
C GLN A 340 4.83 20.75 9.47
N LEU A 341 4.09 19.66 9.25
CA LEU A 341 4.37 18.36 9.88
C LEU A 341 5.68 17.75 9.35
N ALA A 342 5.90 17.76 8.03
CA ALA A 342 7.14 17.28 7.43
C ALA A 342 8.35 18.11 7.92
N SER A 343 8.22 19.43 8.00
CA SER A 343 9.27 20.31 8.51
C SER A 343 9.60 20.08 9.99
N LEU A 344 8.62 19.61 10.79
CA LEU A 344 8.85 19.25 12.18
C LEU A 344 9.59 17.91 12.28
N GLU A 345 9.16 16.91 11.51
CA GLU A 345 9.82 15.59 11.51
C GLU A 345 11.26 15.67 10.96
N ILE A 346 11.51 16.48 9.92
CA ILE A 346 12.87 16.75 9.44
C ILE A 346 13.74 17.32 10.56
N ARG A 347 13.25 18.36 11.26
CA ARG A 347 14.01 18.98 12.36
C ARG A 347 14.33 17.98 13.46
N LEU A 348 13.35 17.18 13.87
CA LEU A 348 13.55 16.13 14.87
C LEU A 348 14.61 15.11 14.42
N ILE A 349 14.56 14.66 13.16
CA ILE A 349 15.55 13.72 12.60
C ILE A 349 16.94 14.36 12.56
N LEU A 350 17.06 15.61 12.09
CA LEU A 350 18.36 16.29 12.00
C LEU A 350 18.94 16.60 13.38
N ASP A 351 18.12 16.99 14.35
CA ASP A 351 18.53 17.18 15.75
C ASP A 351 19.04 15.85 16.35
N ASP A 352 18.36 14.74 16.04
CA ASP A 352 18.75 13.40 16.49
C ASP A 352 20.07 12.90 15.87
N LEU A 353 20.36 13.31 14.63
CA LEU A 353 21.59 12.99 13.90
C LEU A 353 22.75 13.93 14.25
N GLY A 354 22.48 15.21 14.52
CA GLY A 354 23.48 16.22 14.90
C GLY A 354 23.92 16.16 16.37
N GLY A 355 23.20 15.41 17.22
CA GLY A 355 23.60 15.18 18.60
C GLY A 355 24.87 14.34 18.72
N GLU A 356 25.69 14.62 19.75
CA GLU A 356 26.83 13.77 20.15
C GLU A 356 26.31 12.41 20.67
N LYS A 357 25.81 11.54 19.78
CA LYS A 357 25.48 10.16 20.13
C LYS A 357 26.69 9.30 19.82
N ASP A 358 27.16 8.58 20.84
CA ASP A 358 28.25 7.61 20.76
C ASP A 358 28.01 6.68 19.56
N VAL A 359 28.95 6.63 18.59
CA VAL A 359 28.80 5.92 17.31
C VAL A 359 28.39 4.44 17.49
N LYS A 360 28.74 3.84 18.64
CA LYS A 360 28.40 2.45 19.01
C LYS A 360 26.95 2.26 19.51
N ALA A 361 26.23 3.33 19.81
CA ALA A 361 24.82 3.29 20.20
C ALA A 361 23.88 3.49 19.00
N ILE A 362 24.36 4.09 17.90
CA ILE A 362 23.58 4.41 16.69
C ILE A 362 23.26 3.14 15.88
N GLU A 363 24.19 2.19 15.78
CA GLU A 363 23.99 0.93 15.03
C GLU A 363 22.96 -0.03 15.67
N ALA A 364 22.50 0.26 16.89
CA ALA A 364 21.53 -0.57 17.63
C ALA A 364 20.22 0.17 17.96
N ASP A 365 20.04 1.42 17.49
CA ASP A 365 18.85 2.23 17.79
C ASP A 365 17.81 2.14 16.65
N PRO A 366 16.60 1.60 16.91
CA PRO A 366 15.49 1.60 15.95
C PRO A 366 15.10 3.00 15.42
N SER A 367 15.50 4.07 16.12
CA SER A 367 15.27 5.46 15.68
C SER A 367 16.10 5.84 14.46
N SER A 368 17.29 5.25 14.28
CA SER A 368 18.17 5.49 13.13
C SER A 368 17.55 4.91 11.85
N ASP A 369 17.04 3.68 11.91
CA ASP A 369 16.37 3.01 10.79
C ASP A 369 15.15 3.79 10.29
N ARG A 370 14.34 4.34 11.20
CA ARG A 370 13.20 5.21 10.84
C ARG A 370 13.67 6.49 10.16
N SER A 371 14.72 7.11 10.69
CA SER A 371 15.25 8.38 10.18
C SER A 371 15.75 8.23 8.74
N VAL A 372 16.51 7.16 8.46
CA VAL A 372 16.98 6.85 7.10
C VAL A 372 15.81 6.55 6.15
N ALA A 373 14.78 5.85 6.60
CA ALA A 373 13.62 5.53 5.76
C ALA A 373 12.71 6.74 5.48
N MET A 374 12.51 7.63 6.45
CA MET A 374 11.50 8.69 6.38
C MET A 374 12.03 10.02 5.86
N LEU A 375 13.30 10.36 6.13
CA LEU A 375 13.89 11.63 5.72
C LEU A 375 13.78 11.89 4.20
N PRO A 376 14.08 10.92 3.31
CA PRO A 376 13.91 11.11 1.87
C PRO A 376 12.46 11.43 1.48
N MET A 377 11.49 10.82 2.16
CA MET A 377 10.07 11.06 1.89
C MET A 377 9.67 12.47 2.28
N PHE A 378 10.17 12.99 3.41
CA PHE A 378 9.93 14.37 3.81
C PHE A 378 10.62 15.37 2.88
N TYR A 379 11.88 15.13 2.50
CA TYR A 379 12.59 15.97 1.54
C TYR A 379 11.87 16.04 0.20
N GLN A 380 11.39 14.90 -0.31
CA GLN A 380 10.59 14.86 -1.54
C GLN A 380 9.33 15.72 -1.43
N MET A 381 8.66 15.75 -0.27
CA MET A 381 7.48 16.61 -0.07
C MET A 381 7.83 18.10 -0.07
N ILE A 382 8.93 18.47 0.59
CA ILE A 382 9.40 19.86 0.63
C ILE A 382 9.83 20.33 -0.75
N GLU A 383 10.60 19.52 -1.47
CA GLU A 383 11.00 19.77 -2.86
C GLU A 383 9.78 19.94 -3.78
N SER A 384 8.82 19.01 -3.70
CA SER A 384 7.57 19.10 -4.48
C SER A 384 6.78 20.38 -4.16
N ALA A 385 6.83 20.85 -2.92
CA ALA A 385 6.18 22.08 -2.51
C ALA A 385 6.87 23.31 -3.11
N ILE A 386 8.19 23.40 -3.02
CA ILE A 386 8.98 24.52 -3.56
C ILE A 386 8.74 24.62 -5.06
N LEU A 387 8.95 23.51 -5.79
CA LEU A 387 8.79 23.46 -7.24
C LEU A 387 7.38 23.85 -7.68
N TYR A 388 6.34 23.46 -6.94
CA TYR A 388 4.97 23.87 -7.30
C TYR A 388 4.71 25.34 -7.02
N LEU A 389 5.17 25.85 -5.88
CA LEU A 389 4.94 27.24 -5.48
C LEU A 389 5.69 28.24 -6.36
N THR A 390 6.77 27.80 -7.02
CA THR A 390 7.55 28.61 -7.96
C THR A 390 7.21 28.34 -9.43
N SER A 391 6.42 27.30 -9.73
CA SER A 391 5.96 27.00 -11.08
C SER A 391 4.89 27.96 -11.61
N ASP A 392 4.85 28.11 -12.93
CA ASP A 392 3.78 28.81 -13.66
C ASP A 392 2.39 28.13 -13.52
N ASP A 393 2.34 26.90 -13.01
CA ASP A 393 1.09 26.14 -12.84
C ASP A 393 0.23 26.63 -11.67
N LEU A 394 0.79 27.45 -10.77
CA LEU A 394 0.06 28.04 -9.64
C LEU A 394 -0.79 29.22 -10.12
N ALA A 395 -2.11 29.04 -10.12
CA ALA A 395 -3.02 30.15 -10.37
C ALA A 395 -3.05 31.11 -9.17
N LEU A 396 -2.41 32.27 -9.30
CA LEU A 396 -2.46 33.33 -8.27
C LEU A 396 -3.88 33.86 -8.06
N GLU A 397 -4.70 33.84 -9.12
CA GLU A 397 -6.13 34.15 -9.04
C GLU A 397 -6.88 33.02 -8.32
N GLY A 398 -7.41 33.32 -7.13
CA GLY A 398 -8.17 32.36 -6.34
C GLY A 398 -7.37 31.71 -5.20
N THR A 399 -6.06 31.95 -5.13
CA THR A 399 -5.22 31.38 -4.07
C THR A 399 -5.25 32.23 -2.80
N ASP A 400 -5.36 31.56 -1.65
CA ASP A 400 -5.25 32.20 -0.34
C ASP A 400 -3.80 32.61 -0.05
N ILE A 401 -3.52 33.90 -0.28
CA ILE A 401 -2.21 34.52 -0.12
C ILE A 401 -1.68 34.35 1.31
N ASP A 402 -2.56 34.37 2.33
CA ASP A 402 -2.14 34.19 3.73
C ASP A 402 -1.59 32.77 3.97
N LEU A 403 -2.16 31.76 3.30
CA LEU A 403 -1.64 30.39 3.34
C LEU A 403 -0.30 30.27 2.64
N ILE A 404 -0.10 30.94 1.50
CA ILE A 404 1.21 30.98 0.82
C ILE A 404 2.25 31.60 1.75
N PHE A 405 1.97 32.76 2.35
CA PHE A 405 2.90 33.41 3.28
C PHE A 405 3.22 32.52 4.48
N LYS A 406 2.21 31.81 5.01
CA LYS A 406 2.43 30.85 6.09
C LYS A 406 3.34 29.71 5.65
N ILE A 407 3.14 29.15 4.46
CA ILE A 407 4.02 28.11 3.91
C ILE A 407 5.45 28.62 3.77
N ARG A 408 5.63 29.82 3.18
CA ARG A 408 6.95 30.44 3.05
C ARG A 408 7.63 30.58 4.42
N GLN A 409 6.93 31.08 5.43
CA GLN A 409 7.47 31.20 6.78
C GLN A 409 7.90 29.84 7.36
N ILE A 410 7.09 28.79 7.17
CA ILE A 410 7.43 27.44 7.62
C ILE A 410 8.71 26.94 6.93
N LEU A 411 8.82 27.15 5.62
CA LEU A 411 9.99 26.75 4.84
C LEU A 411 11.24 27.54 5.26
N THR A 412 11.16 28.85 5.44
CA THR A 412 12.29 29.66 5.93
C THR A 412 12.82 29.13 7.26
N GLU A 413 11.94 28.79 8.21
CA GLU A 413 12.35 28.23 9.50
C GLU A 413 12.90 26.80 9.38
N LEU A 414 12.44 26.01 8.41
CA LEU A 414 13.02 24.70 8.09
C LEU A 414 14.45 24.86 7.54
N PHE A 415 14.65 25.74 6.57
CA PHE A 415 15.96 25.91 5.94
C PHE A 415 17.00 26.53 6.86
N LYS A 416 16.61 27.39 7.81
CA LYS A 416 17.50 27.80 8.91
C LYS A 416 18.00 26.58 9.71
N ALA A 417 17.10 25.67 10.09
CA ALA A 417 17.50 24.47 10.82
C ALA A 417 18.40 23.53 9.98
N ILE A 418 18.16 23.42 8.67
CA ILE A 418 19.05 22.68 7.76
C ILE A 418 20.43 23.34 7.69
N ILE A 419 20.50 24.67 7.58
CA ILE A 419 21.75 25.43 7.58
C ILE A 419 22.50 25.23 8.89
N ASP A 420 21.82 25.30 10.03
CA ASP A 420 22.42 25.07 11.36
C ASP A 420 23.01 23.66 11.45
N PHE A 421 22.25 22.64 11.03
CA PHE A 421 22.72 21.26 10.96
C PHE A 421 23.96 21.10 10.08
N LEU A 422 23.95 21.66 8.86
CA LEU A 422 25.08 21.59 7.94
C LEU A 422 26.31 22.33 8.48
N ASN A 423 26.12 23.53 9.02
CA ASN A 423 27.20 24.32 9.62
C ASN A 423 27.85 23.58 10.79
N ASP A 424 27.05 22.97 11.67
CA ASP A 424 27.54 22.17 12.79
C ASP A 424 28.30 20.93 12.29
N THR A 425 27.72 20.19 11.34
CA THR A 425 28.36 18.99 10.76
C THR A 425 29.68 19.33 10.07
N PHE A 426 29.73 20.40 9.26
CA PHE A 426 30.96 20.85 8.58
C PHE A 426 32.01 21.46 9.51
N SER A 427 31.62 21.84 10.73
CA SER A 427 32.57 22.27 11.76
C SER A 427 33.27 21.09 12.44
N ARG A 428 32.62 19.92 12.49
CA ARG A 428 33.09 18.72 13.17
C ARG A 428 33.79 17.71 12.25
N THR A 429 33.47 17.72 10.96
CA THR A 429 33.91 16.69 10.00
C THR A 429 34.92 17.24 8.99
N ASP A 430 35.92 16.43 8.63
CA ASP A 430 36.90 16.73 7.59
C ASP A 430 36.28 16.66 6.18
N GLN A 431 36.85 17.41 5.22
CA GLN A 431 36.25 17.62 3.90
C GLN A 431 35.99 16.34 3.08
N GLN A 432 36.77 15.28 3.29
CA GLN A 432 36.65 14.04 2.52
C GLN A 432 35.49 13.16 3.00
N ASP A 433 35.23 13.11 4.31
CA ASP A 433 34.18 12.28 4.89
C ASP A 433 32.77 12.87 4.67
N ILE A 434 32.69 14.17 4.35
CA ILE A 434 31.43 14.88 4.05
C ILE A 434 30.72 14.31 2.81
N PHE A 435 31.48 13.93 1.78
CA PHE A 435 30.91 13.44 0.52
C PHE A 435 30.37 12.01 0.64
N ASP A 436 30.70 11.31 1.72
CA ASP A 436 30.20 9.95 2.00
C ASP A 436 28.90 9.96 2.82
N ASP A 437 28.53 11.11 3.40
CA ASP A 437 27.31 11.25 4.18
C ASP A 437 26.10 11.60 3.29
N ILE A 438 25.26 10.60 3.04
CA ILE A 438 24.04 10.71 2.23
C ILE A 438 23.06 11.74 2.80
N VAL A 439 22.97 11.87 4.13
CA VAL A 439 22.06 12.85 4.76
C VAL A 439 22.53 14.25 4.45
N VAL A 440 23.83 14.51 4.64
CA VAL A 440 24.45 15.81 4.33
C VAL A 440 24.26 16.16 2.86
N LEU A 441 24.55 15.23 1.93
CA LEU A 441 24.35 15.47 0.50
C LEU A 441 22.88 15.77 0.16
N ALA A 442 21.95 15.03 0.74
CA ALA A 442 20.52 15.26 0.52
C ALA A 442 20.04 16.60 1.10
N SER A 443 20.57 17.01 2.27
CA SER A 443 20.31 18.31 2.88
C SER A 443 20.87 19.46 2.02
N VAL A 444 22.10 19.32 1.50
CA VAL A 444 22.72 20.30 0.60
C VAL A 444 21.91 20.44 -0.69
N ARG A 445 21.48 19.32 -1.32
CA ARG A 445 20.61 19.35 -2.50
C ARG A 445 19.34 20.13 -2.24
N LEU A 446 18.64 19.80 -1.14
CA LEU A 446 17.37 20.46 -0.81
C LEU A 446 17.57 21.96 -0.54
N LEU A 447 18.67 22.33 0.14
CA LEU A 447 19.04 23.73 0.37
C LEU A 447 19.38 24.47 -0.93
N ALA A 448 20.07 23.82 -1.87
CA ALA A 448 20.42 24.40 -3.16
C ALA A 448 19.17 24.79 -3.96
N ILE A 449 18.14 23.93 -3.95
CA ILE A 449 16.81 24.18 -4.56
C ILE A 449 16.15 25.39 -3.90
N TRP A 450 16.20 25.49 -2.56
CA TRP A 450 15.60 26.64 -1.87
C TRP A 450 16.27 27.97 -2.17
N ILE A 451 17.61 28.02 -2.14
CA ILE A 451 18.35 29.26 -2.39
C ILE A 451 18.16 29.74 -3.84
N GLU A 452 17.72 28.87 -4.74
CA GLU A 452 17.49 29.26 -6.14
C GLU A 452 16.27 30.18 -6.22
N GLU A 453 15.33 29.96 -5.30
CA GLU A 453 14.05 30.63 -5.23
C GLU A 453 14.01 31.73 -4.15
N ASP A 454 14.75 31.58 -3.06
CA ASP A 454 14.80 32.53 -1.94
C ASP A 454 16.21 32.65 -1.35
N ASP A 455 16.87 33.79 -1.61
CA ASP A 455 18.24 34.10 -1.21
C ASP A 455 18.36 34.72 0.20
N SER A 456 17.25 34.84 0.94
CA SER A 456 17.20 35.55 2.23
C SER A 456 18.11 34.95 3.31
N LEU A 457 18.49 33.68 3.18
CA LEU A 457 19.31 32.95 4.15
C LEU A 457 20.79 32.84 3.74
N ASN A 458 21.22 33.49 2.66
CA ASN A 458 22.60 33.38 2.19
C ASN A 458 23.65 33.80 3.22
N ASN A 459 23.33 34.77 4.07
CA ASN A 459 24.25 35.27 5.10
C ASN A 459 24.38 34.32 6.30
N ASP A 460 23.46 33.36 6.45
CA ASP A 460 23.46 32.41 7.56
C ASP A 460 24.33 31.17 7.26
N MET A 461 24.75 30.99 6.00
CA MET A 461 25.60 29.88 5.58
C MET A 461 27.07 30.13 5.89
N SER A 462 27.75 29.09 6.41
CA SER A 462 29.22 29.10 6.49
C SER A 462 29.85 29.07 5.09
N SER A 463 31.10 29.51 4.98
CA SER A 463 31.85 29.43 3.71
C SER A 463 31.89 28.01 3.13
N LYS A 464 31.97 26.97 3.98
CA LYS A 464 31.97 25.57 3.52
C LYS A 464 30.61 25.17 2.96
N THR A 465 29.53 25.55 3.64
CA THR A 465 28.14 25.30 3.20
C THR A 465 27.86 25.96 1.86
N MET A 466 28.27 27.22 1.71
CA MET A 466 28.12 27.97 0.46
C MET A 466 28.85 27.28 -0.69
N THR A 467 30.12 26.89 -0.50
CA THR A 467 30.89 26.18 -1.54
C THR A 467 30.24 24.86 -1.95
N MET A 468 29.68 24.10 -1.01
CA MET A 468 28.98 22.84 -1.33
C MET A 468 27.70 23.09 -2.14
N VAL A 469 26.91 24.10 -1.78
CA VAL A 469 25.71 24.49 -2.54
C VAL A 469 26.07 24.94 -3.95
N GLU A 470 27.11 25.77 -4.10
CA GLU A 470 27.60 26.22 -5.41
C GLU A 470 28.11 25.04 -6.26
N THR A 471 28.87 24.13 -5.66
CA THR A 471 29.35 22.92 -6.34
C THR A 471 28.20 22.05 -6.84
N PHE A 472 27.15 21.89 -6.02
CA PHE A 472 25.96 21.13 -6.42
C PHE A 472 25.23 21.78 -7.61
N ARG A 473 25.11 23.12 -7.61
CA ARG A 473 24.48 23.87 -8.71
C ARG A 473 25.25 23.77 -10.01
N GLU A 474 26.57 23.82 -9.97
CA GLU A 474 27.42 23.75 -11.16
C GLU A 474 27.40 22.37 -11.83
N GLN A 475 27.01 21.31 -11.12
CA GLN A 475 27.05 19.94 -11.63
C GLN A 475 25.77 19.47 -12.34
N GLU A 476 24.69 20.28 -12.41
CA GLU A 476 23.39 19.90 -13.01
C GLU A 476 22.95 18.45 -12.66
N LEU A 477 23.09 18.06 -11.38
CA LEU A 477 22.70 16.72 -10.89
C LEU A 477 21.25 16.68 -10.41
#